data_AF-A0A524LSY1-F1
#
_entry.id   AF-A0A524LSY1-F1
#
_cell.length_a   1.000
_cell.length_b   1.000
_cell.length_c   1.000
_cell.angle_alpha   90.00
_cell.angle_beta   90.00
_cell.angle_gamma   90.00
#
_symmetry.space_group_name_H-M   'P 1'
#
loop_
_entity.id
_entity.type
_entity.pdbx_description
1 polymer ?
#
loop_
_entity_poly.entity_id
_entity_poly.type
_entity_poly.pdbx_seq_one_letter_code
_entity_poly.pdbx_strand_id
1 'polypeptide(L)'
;MPKKQGKSSGKVIIGIILVVVVAVAIIGWHDGLIGVTPIENINNFSVDNGTAVTIKGEITLIFGDLVTVSDSTGAVGFTWADSGSLSLHSIVVVRGVVSSFITLTDVSSVAPVWLIA
;
A
#
# COMPACT_ATOMS: atom_id res chain seq x y z
N MET A 1 -0.26 -48.46 -33.79
CA MET A 1 -0.32 -46.99 -34.02
C MET A 1 -0.46 -46.29 -32.68
N PRO A 2 0.49 -45.43 -32.22
CA PRO A 2 0.34 -44.72 -30.96
C PRO A 2 -0.53 -43.47 -31.17
N LYS A 3 -1.66 -43.39 -30.46
CA LYS A 3 -2.54 -42.21 -30.44
C LYS A 3 -1.79 -41.04 -29.79
N LYS A 4 -1.57 -39.96 -30.55
CA LYS A 4 -1.15 -38.65 -30.01
C LYS A 4 -2.18 -38.21 -28.96
N GLN A 5 -1.79 -38.24 -27.68
CA GLN A 5 -2.56 -37.61 -26.61
C GLN A 5 -2.63 -36.11 -26.92
N GLY A 6 -3.80 -35.63 -27.35
CA GLY A 6 -4.08 -34.21 -27.47
C GLY A 6 -3.85 -33.56 -26.11
N LYS A 7 -2.79 -32.75 -26.01
CA LYS A 7 -2.47 -31.98 -24.80
C LYS A 7 -3.71 -31.17 -24.44
N SER A 8 -4.29 -31.44 -23.27
CA SER A 8 -5.53 -30.81 -22.80
C SER A 8 -5.26 -29.33 -22.52
N SER A 9 -5.52 -28.47 -23.51
CA SER A 9 -5.37 -27.01 -23.41
C SER A 9 -6.23 -26.42 -22.29
N GLY A 10 -7.35 -27.06 -21.93
CA GLY A 10 -8.24 -26.60 -20.86
C GLY A 10 -7.57 -26.56 -19.47
N LYS A 11 -6.73 -27.54 -19.13
CA LYS A 11 -6.00 -27.54 -17.84
C LYS A 11 -4.94 -26.43 -17.78
N VAL A 12 -4.32 -26.12 -18.92
CA VAL A 12 -3.34 -25.04 -19.04
C VAL A 12 -4.02 -23.67 -18.88
N ILE A 13 -5.17 -23.48 -19.52
CA ILE A 13 -5.96 -22.24 -19.42
C ILE A 13 -6.41 -21.99 -17.98
N ILE A 14 -6.92 -23.02 -17.28
CA ILE A 14 -7.32 -22.91 -15.86
C ILE A 14 -6.11 -22.53 -14.98
N GLY A 15 -4.95 -23.14 -15.23
CA GLY A 15 -3.71 -22.80 -14.53
C GLY A 15 -3.31 -21.34 -14.71
N ILE A 16 -3.41 -20.81 -15.94
CA ILE A 16 -3.11 -19.40 -16.23
C ILE A 16 -4.09 -18.47 -15.50
N ILE A 17 -5.40 -18.76 -15.54
CA ILE A 17 -6.41 -17.95 -14.86
C ILE A 17 -6.13 -17.85 -13.36
N LEU A 18 -5.80 -18.97 -12.71
CA LEU A 18 -5.45 -18.99 -11.29
C LEU A 18 -4.25 -18.09 -10.97
N VAL A 19 -3.19 -18.16 -11.76
CA VAL A 19 -2.00 -17.31 -11.57
C VAL A 19 -2.35 -15.84 -11.71
N VAL A 20 -3.16 -15.47 -12.71
CA VAL A 20 -3.60 -14.08 -12.94
C VAL A 20 -4.40 -13.56 -11.76
N VAL A 21 -5.37 -14.34 -11.26
CA VAL A 21 -6.21 -13.93 -10.12
C VAL A 21 -5.36 -13.71 -8.86
N VAL A 22 -4.43 -14.63 -8.57
CA VAL A 22 -3.53 -14.50 -7.41
C VAL A 22 -2.62 -13.28 -7.56
N ALA A 23 -2.08 -13.02 -8.75
CA ALA A 23 -1.24 -11.86 -9.00
C ALA A 23 -1.99 -10.54 -8.77
N VAL A 24 -3.22 -10.42 -9.30
CA VAL A 24 -4.06 -9.22 -9.10
C VAL A 24 -4.40 -9.00 -7.63
N ALA A 25 -4.70 -10.08 -6.89
CA ALA A 25 -4.98 -9.98 -5.46
C ALA A 25 -3.74 -9.49 -4.68
N ILE A 26 -2.55 -9.98 -5.00
CA ILE A 26 -1.29 -9.55 -4.36
C ILE A 26 -1.03 -8.07 -4.66
N ILE A 27 -1.16 -7.65 -5.93
CA ILE A 27 -0.97 -6.26 -6.34
C ILE A 27 -1.97 -5.36 -5.60
N GLY A 28 -3.26 -5.72 -5.60
CA GLY A 28 -4.29 -4.93 -4.92
C GLY A 28 -4.05 -4.82 -3.41
N TRP A 29 -3.55 -5.88 -2.77
CA TRP A 29 -3.19 -5.84 -1.35
C TRP A 29 -1.92 -5.01 -1.09
N HIS A 30 -0.89 -5.15 -1.93
CA HIS A 30 0.36 -4.40 -1.81
C HIS A 30 0.15 -2.89 -2.01
N ASP A 31 -0.58 -2.52 -3.06
CA ASP A 31 -0.79 -1.12 -3.47
C ASP A 31 -1.86 -0.40 -2.64
N GLY A 32 -2.39 -1.06 -1.62
CA GLY A 32 -3.38 -0.50 -0.72
C GLY A 32 -4.72 -0.23 -1.40
N LEU A 33 -5.14 -1.04 -2.38
CA LEU A 33 -6.53 -1.00 -2.88
C LEU A 33 -7.51 -1.62 -1.87
N ILE A 34 -7.02 -2.44 -0.93
CA ILE A 34 -7.82 -3.13 0.09
C ILE A 34 -7.24 -2.82 1.47
N GLY A 35 -8.09 -2.45 2.42
CA GLY A 35 -7.70 -2.26 3.82
C GLY A 35 -6.97 -0.94 4.11
N VAL A 36 -7.03 0.03 3.20
CA VAL A 36 -6.53 1.39 3.45
C VAL A 36 -7.56 2.21 4.20
N THR A 37 -7.10 2.83 5.29
CA THR A 37 -7.82 3.84 6.05
C THR A 37 -7.62 5.19 5.36
N PRO A 38 -8.71 5.89 4.97
CA PRO A 38 -8.63 7.26 4.46
C PRO A 38 -7.94 8.19 5.46
N ILE A 39 -7.11 9.12 4.99
CA ILE A 39 -6.40 10.06 5.87
C ILE A 39 -7.38 10.95 6.64
N GLU A 40 -8.47 11.39 6.00
CA GLU A 40 -9.55 12.14 6.67
C GLU A 40 -10.09 11.46 7.92
N ASN A 41 -10.14 10.12 7.99
CA ASN A 41 -10.66 9.44 9.16
C ASN A 41 -9.74 9.64 10.37
N ILE A 42 -8.44 9.77 10.14
CA ILE A 42 -7.47 10.10 11.19
C ILE A 42 -7.60 11.58 11.54
N ASN A 43 -7.62 12.47 10.54
CA ASN A 43 -7.70 13.91 10.73
C ASN A 43 -9.01 14.38 11.40
N ASN A 44 -10.10 13.63 11.24
CA ASN A 44 -11.41 13.91 11.83
C ASN A 44 -11.72 13.09 13.10
N PHE A 45 -10.70 12.49 13.76
CA PHE A 45 -10.87 11.71 14.99
C PHE A 45 -11.83 10.51 14.86
N SER A 46 -12.02 9.98 13.65
CA SER A 46 -12.82 8.77 13.40
C SER A 46 -12.02 7.48 13.58
N VAL A 47 -10.74 7.60 13.94
CA VAL A 47 -9.85 6.50 14.33
C VAL A 47 -9.24 6.84 15.67
N ASP A 48 -9.36 5.93 16.63
CA ASP A 48 -8.81 6.11 17.97
C ASP A 48 -7.27 6.09 17.95
N ASN A 49 -6.66 6.91 18.81
CA ASN A 49 -5.22 6.84 19.07
C ASN A 49 -4.86 5.43 19.59
N GLY A 50 -3.72 4.90 19.13
CA GLY A 50 -3.29 3.52 19.40
C GLY A 50 -3.79 2.51 18.37
N THR A 51 -4.62 2.91 17.40
CA THR A 51 -5.10 2.02 16.34
C THR A 51 -4.05 1.84 15.25
N ALA A 52 -3.76 0.59 14.89
CA ALA A 52 -2.92 0.26 13.74
C ALA A 52 -3.70 0.49 12.44
N VAL A 53 -3.11 1.24 11.50
CA VAL A 53 -3.73 1.63 10.24
C VAL A 53 -2.77 1.42 9.07
N THR A 54 -3.35 1.22 7.89
CA THR A 54 -2.63 1.32 6.62
C THR A 54 -3.17 2.54 5.89
N ILE A 55 -2.33 3.51 5.56
CA ILE A 55 -2.72 4.69 4.79
C ILE A 55 -2.04 4.68 3.43
N LYS A 56 -2.63 5.38 2.45
CA LYS A 56 -2.06 5.59 1.12
C LYS A 56 -2.10 7.07 0.81
N GLY A 57 -1.00 7.60 0.28
CA GLY A 57 -0.94 8.99 -0.16
C GLY A 57 0.37 9.32 -0.86
N GLU A 58 0.50 10.58 -1.23
CA GLU A 58 1.68 11.16 -1.84
C GLU A 58 2.63 11.72 -0.77
N ILE A 59 3.93 11.44 -0.90
CA ILE A 59 4.93 12.11 -0.06
C ILE A 59 5.05 13.57 -0.46
N THR A 60 4.70 14.48 0.44
CA THR A 60 4.72 15.93 0.20
C THR A 60 5.82 16.68 0.94
N LEU A 61 6.40 16.09 1.97
CA LEU A 61 7.51 16.67 2.72
C LEU A 61 8.45 15.59 3.22
N ILE A 62 9.76 15.85 3.08
CA ILE A 62 10.85 15.09 3.70
C ILE A 62 11.79 16.11 4.35
N PHE A 63 11.95 16.05 5.67
CA PHE A 63 12.84 16.92 6.44
C PHE A 63 13.57 16.12 7.52
N GLY A 64 14.82 15.73 7.23
CA GLY A 64 15.50 14.71 8.05
C GLY A 64 14.71 13.41 8.03
N ASP A 65 14.42 12.84 9.21
CA ASP A 65 13.61 11.63 9.35
C ASP A 65 12.10 11.91 9.32
N LEU A 66 11.68 13.18 9.34
CA LEU A 66 10.27 13.55 9.27
C LEU A 66 9.76 13.44 7.84
N VAL A 67 8.70 12.65 7.66
CA VAL A 67 8.02 12.45 6.39
C VAL A 67 6.54 12.81 6.54
N THR A 68 5.99 13.55 5.58
CA THR A 68 4.56 13.82 5.49
C THR A 68 3.99 13.18 4.25
N VAL A 69 2.88 12.49 4.42
CA VAL A 69 2.08 11.90 3.35
C VAL A 69 0.71 12.56 3.34
N SER A 70 0.21 12.91 2.15
CA SER A 70 -1.12 13.50 1.97
C SER A 70 -1.88 12.88 0.83
N ASP A 71 -3.20 12.91 0.91
CA ASP A 71 -4.11 12.60 -0.18
C ASP A 71 -5.03 13.81 -0.44
N SER A 72 -6.09 13.63 -1.23
CA SER A 72 -7.06 14.71 -1.51
C SER A 72 -7.89 15.14 -0.28
N THR A 73 -7.78 14.42 0.83
CA THR A 73 -8.64 14.56 2.01
C THR A 73 -7.89 15.11 3.23
N GLY A 74 -6.57 14.94 3.30
CA GLY A 74 -5.78 15.45 4.40
C GLY A 74 -4.30 15.07 4.36
N ALA A 75 -3.62 15.21 5.49
CA ALA A 75 -2.19 14.92 5.64
C ALA A 75 -1.87 14.29 6.99
N VAL A 76 -0.85 13.42 6.99
CA VAL A 76 -0.33 12.75 8.18
C VAL A 76 1.20 12.72 8.13
N GLY A 77 1.82 13.08 9.25
CA GLY A 77 3.26 13.04 9.45
C GLY A 77 3.71 11.81 10.24
N PHE A 78 4.94 11.36 10.01
CA PHE A 78 5.58 10.32 10.79
C PHE A 78 7.10 10.40 10.66
N THR A 79 7.81 9.74 11.58
CA THR A 79 9.27 9.60 11.48
C THR A 79 9.63 8.29 10.78
N TRP A 80 10.63 8.35 9.90
CA TRP A 80 11.14 7.21 9.15
C TRP A 80 12.65 7.34 8.98
N ALA A 81 13.40 6.39 9.55
CA ALA A 81 14.87 6.44 9.59
C ALA A 81 15.52 6.30 8.19
N ASP A 82 14.84 5.67 7.24
CA ASP A 82 15.31 5.53 5.86
C ASP A 82 14.59 6.53 4.93
N SER A 83 14.32 7.75 5.41
CA SER A 83 13.65 8.80 4.62
C SER A 83 14.43 9.20 3.37
N GLY A 84 15.76 8.99 3.37
CA GLY A 84 16.63 9.28 2.23
C GLY A 84 16.41 8.37 1.01
N SER A 85 15.77 7.21 1.17
CA SER A 85 15.40 6.33 0.04
C SER A 85 14.05 6.70 -0.59
N LEU A 86 13.29 7.60 0.05
CA LEU A 86 11.99 8.06 -0.42
C LEU A 86 12.14 9.20 -1.43
N SER A 87 11.17 9.29 -2.35
CA SER A 87 11.10 10.38 -3.33
C SER A 87 9.89 11.26 -3.05
N LEU A 88 10.10 12.58 -3.07
CA LEU A 88 8.99 13.53 -3.08
C LEU A 88 8.06 13.23 -4.27
N HIS A 89 6.77 13.47 -4.07
CA HIS A 89 5.69 13.19 -5.04
C HIS A 89 5.47 11.72 -5.40
N SER A 90 6.16 10.79 -4.72
CA SER A 90 5.88 9.36 -4.89
C SER A 90 4.66 8.96 -4.07
N ILE A 91 3.84 8.07 -4.65
CA ILE A 91 2.71 7.46 -3.93
C ILE A 91 3.23 6.29 -3.12
N VAL A 92 2.93 6.31 -1.83
CA VAL A 92 3.35 5.29 -0.86
C VAL A 92 2.17 4.75 -0.08
N VAL A 93 2.33 3.51 0.40
CA VAL A 93 1.49 2.88 1.41
C VAL A 93 2.29 2.84 2.70
N VAL A 94 1.73 3.39 3.77
CA VAL A 94 2.36 3.48 5.09
C VAL A 94 1.56 2.66 6.08
N ARG A 95 2.24 1.83 6.88
CA ARG A 95 1.63 1.07 7.98
C ARG A 95 2.21 1.54 9.29
N GLY A 96 1.37 2.00 10.19
CA GLY A 96 1.77 2.52 11.50
C GLY A 96 0.60 2.58 12.46
N VAL A 97 0.81 3.22 13.59
CA VAL A 97 -0.18 3.39 14.66
C VAL A 97 -0.55 4.85 14.78
N VAL A 98 -1.85 5.16 14.85
CA VAL A 98 -2.31 6.55 15.05
C VAL A 98 -1.83 7.04 16.41
N SER A 99 -1.01 8.08 16.44
CA SER A 99 -0.56 8.72 17.69
C SER A 99 -1.35 9.99 18.00
N SER A 100 -1.80 10.70 16.97
CA SER A 100 -2.65 11.89 17.06
C SER A 100 -3.40 12.08 15.74
N PHE A 101 -4.30 13.07 15.69
CA PHE A 101 -5.13 13.36 14.52
C PHE A 101 -4.32 13.69 13.25
N ILE A 102 -3.02 13.99 13.34
CA ILE A 102 -2.16 14.23 12.16
C ILE A 102 -0.85 13.44 12.17
N THR A 103 -0.68 12.47 13.08
CA THR A 103 0.60 11.77 13.21
C THR A 103 0.47 10.26 13.38
N LEU A 104 1.37 9.51 12.76
CA LEU A 104 1.61 8.10 13.08
C LEU A 104 2.87 7.94 13.94
N THR A 105 2.84 6.93 14.79
CA THR A 105 4.00 6.35 15.48
C THR A 105 4.15 4.89 15.04
N ASP A 106 5.23 4.23 15.47
CA ASP A 106 5.47 2.80 15.24
C ASP A 106 5.28 2.40 13.76
N VAL A 107 5.77 3.25 12.86
CA VAL A 107 5.68 3.00 11.42
C VAL A 107 6.56 1.80 11.08
N SER A 108 5.91 0.71 10.69
CA SER A 108 6.54 -0.59 10.43
C SER A 108 6.93 -0.78 8.97
N SER A 109 6.29 -0.05 8.06
CA SER A 109 6.62 -0.10 6.64
C SER A 109 6.17 1.16 5.90
N VAL A 110 7.03 1.63 5.00
CA VAL A 110 6.73 2.61 3.96
C VAL A 110 7.07 1.97 2.63
N ALA A 111 6.06 1.65 1.83
CA ALA A 111 6.24 0.95 0.56
C ALA A 111 5.77 1.84 -0.60
N PRO A 112 6.61 2.09 -1.63
CA PRO A 112 6.14 2.74 -2.84
C PRO A 112 5.10 1.85 -3.54
N VAL A 113 4.03 2.47 -4.04
CA VAL A 113 3.02 1.78 -4.84
C VAL A 113 3.66 1.31 -6.14
N TRP A 114 3.43 0.05 -6.49
CA TRP A 114 3.94 -0.51 -7.73
C TRP A 114 3.01 -0.09 -8.86
N LEU A 115 3.24 1.11 -9.40
CA LEU A 115 2.66 1.45 -10.69
C LEU A 115 3.19 0.43 -11.72
N ILE A 116 2.29 -0.44 -12.18
CA ILE A 116 2.40 -0.97 -13.53
C ILE A 116 2.26 0.26 -14.43
N ALA A 117 3.39 0.79 -14.87
CA ALA A 117 3.45 1.80 -15.94
C ALA A 117 3.04 1.18 -17.28
#